data_AF-A0A4Y7S819-F1
#
_entry.id   AF-A0A4Y7S819-F1
#
_cell.length_a   1.000
_cell.length_b   1.000
_cell.length_c   1.000
_cell.angle_alpha   90.00
_cell.angle_beta   90.00
_cell.angle_gamma   90.00
#
_symmetry.space_group_name_H-M   'P 1'
#
loop_
_entity.id
_entity.type
_entity.pdbx_description
1 polymer ?
#
loop_
_entity_poly.entity_id
_entity_poly.type
_entity_poly.pdbx_seq_one_letter_code
_entity_poly.pdbx_strand_id
1 'polypeptide(L)' 'MPLPKAAAIMGVNPQFLRIALQQGKFPFGVAVKRKKWSYYINPEQFREYLR' A
#
# COMPACT_ATOMS: atom_id res chain seq x y z
N MET A 1 7.74 2.93 -2.10
CA MET A 1 6.99 4.20 -2.25
C MET A 1 6.25 4.53 -0.95
N PRO A 2 6.11 5.81 -0.53
CA PRO A 2 5.32 6.18 0.64
C PRO A 2 3.82 5.89 0.45
N LEU A 3 3.15 5.39 1.49
CA LEU A 3 1.73 5.02 1.44
C LEU A 3 0.79 6.18 1.07
N PRO A 4 0.93 7.41 1.62
CA PRO A 4 0.05 8.52 1.25
C PRO A 4 0.15 8.87 -0.24
N LYS A 5 1.35 8.74 -0.82
CA LYS A 5 1.58 8.97 -2.25
C LYS A 5 0.89 7.91 -3.10
N ALA A 6 1.01 6.63 -2.73
CA ALA A 6 0.32 5.54 -3.43
C ALA A 6 -1.22 5.69 -3.34
N ALA A 7 -1.74 6.05 -2.17
CA ALA A 7 -3.17 6.27 -1.98
C ALA A 7 -3.71 7.42 -2.84
N ALA A 8 -2.98 8.53 -2.92
CA ALA A 8 -3.32 9.65 -3.79
C ALA A 8 -3.33 9.27 -5.27
N ILE A 9 -2.35 8.48 -5.74
CA ILE A 9 -2.30 7.97 -7.12
C ILE A 9 -3.49 7.06 -7.41
N MET A 10 -3.89 6.21 -6.45
CA MET A 10 -5.07 5.35 -6.57
C MET A 10 -6.40 6.10 -6.44
N GLY A 11 -6.41 7.37 -6.05
CA GLY A 11 -7.64 8.11 -5.76
C GLY A 11 -8.41 7.59 -4.53
N VAL A 12 -7.74 6.93 -3.59
CA VAL A 12 -8.37 6.34 -2.40
C VAL A 12 -7.88 7.01 -1.11
N ASN A 13 -8.65 6.87 -0.03
CA ASN A 13 -8.24 7.31 1.30
C ASN A 13 -6.99 6.51 1.77
N PRO A 14 -5.95 7.15 2.36
CA PRO A 14 -4.81 6.43 2.93
C PRO A 14 -5.20 5.33 3.92
N GLN A 15 -6.27 5.52 4.70
CA GLN A 15 -6.76 4.51 5.64
C GLN A 15 -7.26 3.25 4.93
N PHE A 16 -7.91 3.40 3.76
CA PHE A 16 -8.32 2.27 2.94
C PHE A 16 -7.11 1.44 2.51
N LEU A 17 -6.08 2.09 1.96
CA LEU A 17 -4.86 1.40 1.51
C LEU A 17 -4.13 0.73 2.69
N ARG A 18 -4.13 1.36 3.88
CA ARG A 18 -3.57 0.75 5.10
C ARG A 18 -4.29 -0.53 5.49
N ILE A 19 -5.62 -0.56 5.47
CA ILE A 19 -6.41 -1.74 5.85
C ILE A 19 -6.21 -2.86 4.83
N ALA A 20 -6.28 -2.53 3.54
CA ALA A 20 -6.10 -3.51 2.48
C ALA A 20 -4.70 -4.17 2.49
N LEU A 21 -3.64 -3.39 2.75
CA LEU A 21 -2.28 -3.93 2.90
C LEU A 21 -2.12 -4.80 4.16
N GLN A 22 -2.81 -4.46 5.26
CA GLN A 22 -2.84 -5.30 6.47
C GLN A 22 -3.57 -6.63 6.24
N GLN A 23 -4.58 -6.62 5.37
CA GLN A 23 -5.32 -7.81 4.97
C GLN A 23 -4.65 -8.59 3.82
N GLY A 24 -3.51 -8.14 3.30
CA GLY A 24 -2.81 -8.78 2.19
C GLY A 24 -3.60 -8.78 0.87
N LYS A 25 -4.48 -7.79 0.65
CA LYS A 25 -5.36 -7.73 -0.54
C LYS A 25 -4.68 -7.25 -1.81
N PHE A 26 -3.49 -6.66 -1.70
CA PHE A 26 -2.76 -6.12 -2.83
C PHE A 26 -1.42 -6.83 -3.04
N PRO A 27 -1.05 -7.15 -4.29
CA PRO A 27 0.17 -7.89 -4.59
C PRO A 27 1.43 -7.00 -4.64
N PHE A 28 1.28 -5.67 -4.57
CA PHE A 28 2.36 -4.70 -4.76
C PHE A 28 2.94 -4.14 -3.44
N GLY A 29 2.43 -4.58 -2.30
CA GLY A 29 2.84 -4.05 -1.01
C GLY A 29 2.53 -4.97 0.15
N VAL A 30 3.17 -4.70 1.27
CA VAL A 30 3.02 -5.46 2.51
C VAL A 30 2.92 -4.52 3.70
N ALA A 31 2.09 -4.89 4.67
CA ALA A 31 2.09 -4.28 5.99
C ALA A 31 2.68 -5.26 7.00
N VAL A 32 3.66 -4.80 7.78
CA VAL A 32 4.31 -5.60 8.83
C VAL A 32 4.05 -4.95 10.17
N LYS A 33 3.48 -5.71 11.11
CA LYS A 33 3.28 -5.25 12.49
C LYS A 33 4.47 -5.65 13.35
N ARG A 34 5.23 -4.66 13.81
CA ARG A 34 6.16 -4.81 14.95
C ARG A 34 5.52 -4.13 16.16
N LYS A 35 6.15 -3.07 16.72
CA LYS A 35 5.51 -2.20 17.74
C LYS A 35 4.48 -1.24 17.14
N LYS A 36 4.70 -0.82 15.89
CA LYS A 36 3.79 -0.03 15.06
C LYS A 36 3.68 -0.71 13.69
N TRP A 37 2.64 -0.37 12.95
CA TRP A 37 2.52 -0.81 11.56
C TRP A 37 3.54 -0.08 10.69
N SER A 38 4.33 -0.86 9.96
CA SER A 38 5.19 -0.38 8.88
C SER A 38 4.62 -0.84 7.55
N TYR A 39 4.71 0.01 6.53
CA TYR A 39 4.18 -0.25 5.20
C TYR A 39 5.30 -0.18 4.18
N TYR A 40 5.37 -1.20 3.33
CA TYR A 40 6.25 -1.22 2.18
C TYR A 40 5.43 -1.38 0.92
N ILE A 41 5.71 -0.55 -0.08
CA ILE A 41 5.06 -0.59 -1.40
C ILE A 41 6.17 -0.65 -2.43
N ASN A 42 6.18 -1.72 -3.22
CA ASN A 42 7.06 -1.88 -4.37
C ASN A 42 6.56 -0.96 -5.50
N PRO A 43 7.33 0.06 -5.93
CA PRO A 43 6.89 1.00 -6.96
C PRO A 43 6.67 0.36 -8.33
N GLU A 44 7.40 -0.71 -8.68
CA GLU A 44 7.30 -1.37 -9.98
C GLU A 44 6.01 -2.17 -10.05
N GLN A 45 5.80 -3.08 -9.11
CA GLN A 45 4.56 -3.87 -9.00
C GLN A 45 3.32 -2.98 -8.86
N PHE A 46 3.44 -1.83 -8.17
CA PHE A 46 2.34 -0.88 -8.04
C PHE A 46 1.98 -0.23 -9.38
N ARG A 47 2.98 0.13 -10.20
CA ARG A 47 2.75 0.68 -11.55
C ARG A 47 2.17 -0.37 -12.48
N GLU A 48 2.65 -1.62 -12.39
CA GLU A 48 2.10 -2.74 -13.15
C GLU A 48 0.63 -3.02 -12.79
N TYR A 49 0.28 -2.93 -11.51
CA TYR A 49 -1.10 -3.11 -11.05
C TYR A 49 -2.08 -2.04 -11.55
N LEU A 50 -1.60 -0.81 -11.79
CA LEU A 50 -2.43 0.30 -12.26
C LEU A 50 -2.56 0.40 -13.79
N ARG A 51 -1.83 -0.45 -14.52
CA ARG A 51 -1.86 -0.50 -15.98
C ARG A 51 -3.01 -1.37 -16.47
#